data_AF-A0A850LHG6-F1
#
_entry.id   AF-A0A850LHG6-F1
#
_cell.length_a   1.000
_cell.length_b   1.000
_cell.length_c   1.000
_cell.angle_alpha   90.00
_cell.angle_beta   90.00
_cell.angle_gamma   90.00
#
_symmetry.space_group_name_H-M   'P 1'
#
loop_
_entity.id
_entity.type
_entity.pdbx_description
1 polymer ?
#
loop_
_entity_poly.entity_id
_entity_poly.type
_entity_poly.pdbx_seq_one_letter_code
_entity_poly.pdbx_strand_id
1 'polypeptide(L)'
;MQSVAHHLQVEAVKLVPASTVDADSYARSAFNRYYYATFLCVRSALVSIDRKYESSLNHKGVPDLLRGVIQKRIKAIQKKADKLGDQLLVKDCRQANSRNLKFANTLEKAYAIRVVADYTPETAVDFRSSRFSLSGVAVTEAHDWLGEATLWASLLLDVIRQENA
;
A
#
# COMPACT_ATOMS: atom_id res chain seq x y z
N MET A 1 0.82 -11.37 7.84
CA MET A 1 1.42 -11.32 6.48
C MET A 1 2.77 -10.61 6.47
N GLN A 2 2.92 -9.43 7.10
CA GLN A 2 4.21 -8.71 7.12
C GLN A 2 5.35 -9.48 7.83
N SER A 3 5.07 -10.14 8.95
CA SER A 3 6.06 -10.98 9.65
C SER A 3 6.56 -12.14 8.77
N VAL A 4 5.65 -12.78 8.04
CA VAL A 4 5.99 -13.83 7.06
C VAL A 4 6.82 -13.26 5.92
N ALA A 5 6.45 -12.09 5.40
CA ALA A 5 7.22 -11.39 4.36
C ALA A 5 8.66 -11.12 4.81
N HIS A 6 8.83 -10.66 6.06
CA HIS A 6 10.15 -10.40 6.63
C HIS A 6 10.96 -11.68 6.83
N HIS A 7 10.34 -12.76 7.30
CA HIS A 7 11.00 -14.05 7.41
C HIS A 7 11.51 -14.54 6.04
N LEU A 8 10.67 -14.46 5.00
CA LEU A 8 11.03 -14.82 3.63
C LEU A 8 12.17 -13.94 3.08
N GLN A 9 12.15 -12.64 3.38
CA GLN A 9 13.24 -11.72 3.03
C GLN A 9 14.57 -12.17 3.65
N VAL A 10 14.57 -12.48 4.95
CA VAL A 10 15.79 -12.92 5.66
C VAL A 10 16.30 -14.24 5.08
N GLU A 11 15.40 -15.18 4.80
CA GLU A 11 15.77 -16.48 4.27
C GLU A 11 16.28 -16.41 2.83
N ALA A 12 15.71 -15.56 1.98
CA ALA A 12 16.20 -15.31 0.64
C ALA A 12 17.69 -14.92 0.63
N VAL A 13 18.10 -14.03 1.53
CA VAL A 13 19.51 -13.59 1.63
C VAL A 13 20.43 -14.73 2.08
N LYS A 14 19.98 -15.58 3.00
CA LYS A 14 20.76 -16.72 3.47
C LYS A 14 20.95 -17.79 2.40
N LEU A 15 19.98 -17.95 1.51
CA LEU A 15 20.02 -18.96 0.44
C LEU A 15 20.92 -18.56 -0.72
N VAL A 16 21.25 -17.27 -0.90
CA VAL A 16 22.07 -16.78 -2.03
C VAL A 16 23.35 -17.60 -2.27
N PRO A 17 24.16 -17.95 -1.24
CA PRO A 17 25.39 -18.73 -1.46
C PRO A 17 25.14 -20.18 -1.88
N ALA A 18 23.99 -20.75 -1.54
CA ALA A 18 23.67 -22.17 -1.76
C ALA A 18 22.84 -22.39 -3.03
N SER A 19 21.86 -21.53 -3.30
CA SER A 19 20.92 -21.66 -4.41
C SER A 19 20.30 -20.30 -4.74
N THR A 20 20.71 -19.72 -5.88
CA THR A 20 20.14 -18.45 -6.36
C THR A 20 18.68 -18.61 -6.81
N VAL A 21 18.29 -19.80 -7.26
CA VAL A 21 16.91 -20.12 -7.68
C VAL A 21 15.96 -20.13 -6.49
N ASP A 22 16.36 -20.76 -5.38
CA ASP A 22 15.55 -20.76 -4.16
C ASP A 22 15.53 -19.37 -3.52
N ALA A 23 16.68 -18.68 -3.49
CA ALA A 23 16.75 -17.29 -3.02
C ALA A 23 15.78 -16.38 -3.78
N ASP A 24 15.74 -16.46 -5.12
CA ASP A 24 14.83 -15.70 -5.98
C ASP A 24 13.36 -16.00 -5.66
N SER A 25 13.01 -17.28 -5.49
CA SER A 25 11.65 -17.72 -5.13
C SER A 25 11.19 -17.16 -3.77
N TYR A 26 12.08 -17.17 -2.77
CA TYR A 26 11.81 -16.59 -1.45
C TYR A 26 11.69 -15.06 -1.52
N ALA A 27 12.56 -14.40 -2.27
CA ALA A 27 12.53 -12.94 -2.44
C ALA A 27 11.24 -12.46 -3.10
N ARG A 28 10.79 -13.10 -4.19
CA ARG A 28 9.50 -12.83 -4.84
C ARG A 28 8.34 -13.04 -3.87
N SER A 29 8.37 -14.16 -3.14
CA SER A 29 7.36 -14.48 -2.13
C SER A 29 7.30 -13.41 -1.03
N ALA A 30 8.44 -12.83 -0.64
CA ALA A 30 8.48 -11.73 0.31
C ALA A 30 7.75 -10.48 -0.23
N PHE A 31 8.05 -10.05 -1.47
CA PHE A 31 7.35 -8.92 -2.12
C PHE A 31 5.83 -9.13 -2.17
N ASN A 32 5.39 -10.33 -2.55
CA ASN A 32 3.97 -10.69 -2.57
C ASN A 32 3.33 -10.54 -1.19
N ARG A 33 3.98 -11.08 -0.15
CA ARG A 33 3.45 -11.03 1.22
C ARG A 33 3.40 -9.61 1.78
N TYR A 34 4.38 -8.76 1.45
CA TYR A 34 4.34 -7.33 1.77
C TYR A 34 3.18 -6.61 1.06
N TYR A 35 2.99 -6.87 -0.24
CA TYR A 35 1.87 -6.30 -0.98
C TYR A 35 0.52 -6.75 -0.40
N TYR A 36 0.32 -8.04 -0.12
CA TYR A 36 -0.94 -8.53 0.44
C TYR A 36 -1.21 -7.99 1.85
N ALA A 37 -0.19 -7.86 2.70
CA ALA A 37 -0.36 -7.21 4.00
C ALA A 37 -0.91 -5.78 3.84
N THR A 38 -0.31 -5.03 2.92
CA THR A 38 -0.71 -3.67 2.55
C THR A 38 -2.13 -3.62 2.00
N PHE A 39 -2.46 -4.45 1.02
CA PHE A 39 -3.77 -4.50 0.39
C PHE A 39 -4.88 -4.85 1.39
N LEU A 40 -4.65 -5.80 2.30
CA LEU A 40 -5.64 -6.17 3.32
C LEU A 40 -5.92 -5.02 4.30
N CYS A 41 -4.91 -4.25 4.67
CA CYS A 41 -5.09 -3.02 5.46
C CYS A 41 -5.95 -2.01 4.70
N VAL A 42 -5.65 -1.79 3.41
CA VAL A 42 -6.44 -0.87 2.56
C VAL A 42 -7.88 -1.34 2.40
N ARG A 43 -8.09 -2.63 2.12
CA ARG A 43 -9.43 -3.24 2.02
C ARG A 43 -10.21 -3.03 3.31
N SER A 44 -9.60 -3.30 4.46
CA SER A 44 -10.26 -3.11 5.76
C SER A 44 -10.71 -1.66 5.96
N ALA A 45 -9.85 -0.68 5.69
CA ALA A 45 -10.19 0.74 5.82
C ALA A 45 -11.32 1.15 4.86
N LEU A 46 -11.28 0.70 3.61
CA LEU A 46 -12.33 0.97 2.63
C LEU A 46 -13.66 0.34 3.06
N VAL A 47 -13.67 -0.90 3.53
CA VAL A 47 -14.89 -1.56 4.04
C VAL A 47 -15.48 -0.82 5.25
N SER A 48 -14.65 -0.26 6.12
CA SER A 48 -15.11 0.58 7.23
C SER A 48 -15.77 1.89 6.77
N ILE A 49 -15.40 2.39 5.58
CA ILE A 49 -16.00 3.58 4.98
C ILE A 49 -17.33 3.27 4.30
N ASP A 50 -17.41 2.13 3.61
CA ASP A 50 -18.61 1.65 2.92
C ASP A 50 -18.51 0.13 2.68
N ARG A 51 -19.48 -0.63 3.20
CA ARG A 51 -19.49 -2.10 3.10
C ARG A 51 -19.51 -2.62 1.66
N LYS A 52 -19.94 -1.82 0.67
CA LYS A 52 -19.93 -2.24 -0.74
C LYS A 52 -18.54 -2.65 -1.25
N TYR A 53 -17.47 -2.16 -0.61
CA TYR A 53 -16.10 -2.50 -0.97
C TYR A 53 -15.67 -3.91 -0.56
N GLU A 54 -16.47 -4.62 0.25
CA GLU A 54 -16.12 -5.96 0.72
C GLU A 54 -15.95 -6.97 -0.42
N SER A 55 -16.78 -6.87 -1.45
CA SER A 55 -16.82 -7.79 -2.60
C SER A 55 -16.41 -7.15 -3.94
N SER A 56 -16.29 -5.82 -4.01
CA SER A 56 -16.07 -5.10 -5.29
C SER A 56 -14.63 -4.66 -5.55
N LEU A 57 -13.73 -4.77 -4.57
CA LEU A 57 -12.35 -4.32 -4.71
C LEU A 57 -11.51 -5.29 -5.54
N ASN A 58 -11.09 -4.85 -6.71
CA ASN A 58 -10.02 -5.48 -7.47
C ASN A 58 -8.67 -4.78 -7.18
N HIS A 59 -7.60 -5.56 -7.13
CA HIS A 59 -6.25 -5.08 -6.80
C HIS A 59 -5.77 -3.91 -7.67
N LYS A 60 -5.98 -4.01 -8.99
CA LYS A 60 -5.49 -3.06 -9.99
C LYS A 60 -6.17 -1.69 -9.90
N GLY A 61 -7.45 -1.66 -9.55
CA GLY A 61 -8.30 -0.46 -9.56
C GLY A 61 -8.33 0.29 -8.24
N VAL A 62 -7.73 -0.24 -7.16
CA VAL A 62 -7.68 0.47 -5.87
C VAL A 62 -6.97 1.83 -5.98
N PRO A 63 -5.80 1.97 -6.64
CA PRO A 63 -5.17 3.28 -6.81
C PRO A 63 -6.09 4.33 -7.45
N ASP A 64 -6.85 3.95 -8.48
CA ASP A 64 -7.78 4.86 -9.14
C ASP A 64 -9.01 5.17 -8.29
N LEU A 65 -9.49 4.21 -7.50
CA LEU A 65 -10.52 4.45 -6.48
C LEU A 65 -10.05 5.50 -5.48
N LEU A 66 -8.78 5.44 -5.04
CA LEU A 66 -8.20 6.41 -4.12
C LEU A 66 -8.12 7.81 -4.75
N ARG A 67 -7.63 7.91 -5.99
CA ARG A 67 -7.51 9.19 -6.74
C ARG A 67 -8.85 9.77 -7.13
N GLY A 68 -9.85 8.93 -7.39
CA GLY A 68 -11.17 9.35 -7.86
C GLY A 68 -12.15 9.53 -6.70
N VAL A 69 -12.69 8.42 -6.20
CA VAL A 69 -13.84 8.42 -5.28
C VAL A 69 -13.43 8.95 -3.91
N ILE A 70 -12.37 8.41 -3.32
CA ILE A 70 -11.93 8.79 -1.98
C ILE A 70 -11.46 10.24 -1.95
N GLN A 71 -10.68 10.67 -2.95
CA GLN A 71 -10.24 12.05 -3.07
C GLN A 71 -11.42 13.04 -3.13
N LYS A 72 -12.43 12.75 -3.95
CA LYS A 72 -13.63 13.58 -4.08
C LYS A 72 -14.37 13.69 -2.75
N ARG A 73 -14.48 12.59 -2.00
CA ARG A 73 -15.11 12.57 -0.67
C ARG A 73 -14.36 13.44 0.33
N ILE A 74 -13.03 13.32 0.43
CA ILE A 74 -12.21 14.18 1.31
C ILE A 74 -12.41 15.67 0.96
N LYS A 75 -12.39 16.02 -0.34
CA LYS A 75 -12.60 17.40 -0.79
C LYS A 75 -14.00 17.94 -0.47
N ALA A 76 -15.02 17.09 -0.51
CA ALA A 76 -16.38 17.48 -0.13
C ALA A 76 -16.47 17.82 1.36
N ILE A 77 -15.87 17.00 2.23
CA ILE A 77 -15.77 17.25 3.67
C ILE A 77 -15.00 18.55 3.92
N GLN A 78 -13.85 18.73 3.26
CA GLN A 78 -13.05 19.96 3.36
C GLN A 78 -13.88 21.21 3.01
N LYS A 79 -14.66 21.17 1.93
CA LYS A 79 -15.50 22.29 1.50
C LYS A 79 -16.62 22.59 2.51
N LYS A 80 -17.19 21.56 3.16
CA LYS A 80 -18.18 21.73 4.23
C LYS A 80 -17.53 22.39 5.45
N ALA A 81 -16.37 21.89 5.89
CA ALA A 81 -15.61 22.42 7.02
C ALA A 81 -15.24 23.90 6.82
N ASP A 82 -14.76 24.24 5.62
CA ASP A 82 -14.38 25.62 5.25
C ASP A 82 -15.56 26.59 5.37
N LYS A 83 -16.75 26.20 4.87
CA LYS A 83 -17.99 26.98 5.01
C LYS A 83 -18.43 27.19 6.47
N LEU A 84 -18.12 26.24 7.34
CA LEU A 84 -18.44 26.29 8.76
C LEU A 84 -17.35 27.00 9.58
N GLY A 85 -16.24 27.41 8.95
CA GLY A 85 -15.10 28.02 9.64
C GLY A 85 -14.24 27.04 10.45
N ASP A 86 -14.41 25.73 10.28
CA ASP A 86 -13.63 24.71 10.99
C ASP A 86 -12.23 24.55 10.37
N GLN A 87 -11.31 25.40 10.82
CA GLN A 87 -9.94 25.42 10.30
C GLN A 87 -9.14 24.16 10.66
N LEU A 88 -9.49 23.48 11.75
CA LEU A 88 -8.82 22.24 12.14
C LEU A 88 -9.16 21.12 11.15
N LEU A 89 -10.45 20.91 10.88
CA LEU A 89 -10.89 19.89 9.92
C LEU A 89 -10.43 20.21 8.49
N VAL A 90 -10.36 21.49 8.11
CA VAL A 90 -9.76 21.89 6.82
C VAL A 90 -8.30 21.44 6.72
N LYS A 91 -7.50 21.65 7.77
CA LYS A 91 -6.10 21.21 7.83
C LYS A 91 -5.99 19.69 7.74
N ASP A 92 -6.80 18.96 8.49
CA ASP A 92 -6.80 17.49 8.50
C ASP A 92 -7.19 16.92 7.14
N CYS A 93 -8.20 17.51 6.47
CA CYS A 93 -8.57 17.13 5.11
C CYS A 93 -7.43 17.36 4.10
N ARG A 94 -6.69 18.46 4.21
CA ARG A 94 -5.53 18.72 3.34
C ARG A 94 -4.44 17.67 3.54
N GLN A 95 -4.14 17.33 4.79
CA GLN A 95 -3.18 16.29 5.14
C GLN A 95 -3.61 14.92 4.60
N ALA A 96 -4.86 14.53 4.85
CA ALA A 96 -5.44 13.27 4.38
C ALA A 96 -5.44 13.19 2.84
N ASN A 97 -5.82 14.27 2.14
CA ASN A 97 -5.82 14.31 0.68
C ASN A 97 -4.40 14.17 0.10
N SER A 98 -3.43 14.91 0.65
CA SER A 98 -2.03 14.79 0.22
C SER A 98 -1.50 13.38 0.44
N ARG A 99 -1.78 12.78 1.60
CA ARG A 99 -1.37 11.42 1.93
C ARG A 99 -2.05 10.40 1.02
N ASN A 100 -3.34 10.57 0.74
CA ASN A 100 -4.12 9.71 -0.14
C ASN A 100 -3.54 9.65 -1.56
N LEU A 101 -3.18 10.80 -2.14
CA LEU A 101 -2.58 10.83 -3.48
C LEU A 101 -1.18 10.18 -3.50
N LYS A 102 -0.34 10.48 -2.50
CA LYS A 102 0.98 9.84 -2.39
C LYS A 102 0.83 8.33 -2.26
N PHE A 103 -0.05 7.87 -1.38
CA PHE A 103 -0.24 6.45 -1.11
C PHE A 103 -0.87 5.70 -2.29
N ALA A 104 -1.73 6.34 -3.09
CA ALA A 104 -2.22 5.76 -4.34
C ALA A 104 -1.07 5.41 -5.30
N ASN A 105 -0.06 6.28 -5.41
CA ASN A 105 1.14 6.01 -6.21
C ASN A 105 1.98 4.88 -5.62
N THR A 106 2.17 4.84 -4.28
CA THR A 106 2.84 3.71 -3.61
C THR A 106 2.12 2.40 -3.92
N LEU A 107 0.79 2.37 -3.80
CA LEU A 107 0.00 1.14 -3.96
C LEU A 107 0.01 0.64 -5.42
N GLU A 108 -0.02 1.54 -6.39
CA GLU A 108 0.14 1.22 -7.81
C GLU A 108 1.50 0.61 -8.11
N LYS A 109 2.58 1.21 -7.58
CA LYS A 109 3.93 0.67 -7.69
C LYS A 109 4.04 -0.70 -7.01
N ALA A 110 3.51 -0.84 -5.80
CA ALA A 110 3.52 -2.10 -5.06
C ALA A 110 2.76 -3.22 -5.80
N TYR A 111 1.62 -2.89 -6.40
CA TYR A 111 0.86 -3.83 -7.24
C TYR A 111 1.67 -4.27 -8.47
N ALA A 112 2.32 -3.33 -9.16
CA ALA A 112 3.17 -3.65 -10.31
C ALA A 112 4.30 -4.62 -9.91
N ILE A 113 4.95 -4.39 -8.77
CA ILE A 113 6.00 -5.30 -8.27
C ILE A 113 5.44 -6.67 -7.90
N ARG A 114 4.25 -6.75 -7.30
CA ARG A 114 3.58 -8.05 -7.08
C ARG A 114 3.28 -8.77 -8.40
N VAL A 115 2.87 -8.04 -9.45
CA VAL A 115 2.69 -8.63 -10.80
C VAL A 115 3.99 -9.23 -11.32
N VAL A 116 5.09 -8.49 -11.24
CA VAL A 116 6.40 -9.01 -11.67
C VAL A 116 6.81 -10.23 -10.85
N ALA A 117 6.65 -10.16 -9.53
CA ALA A 117 7.00 -11.26 -8.63
C ALA A 117 6.22 -12.55 -8.95
N ASP A 118 4.92 -12.44 -9.28
CA ASP A 118 4.07 -13.60 -9.56
C ASP A 118 4.14 -14.12 -11.00
N TYR A 119 4.33 -13.25 -11.98
CA TYR A 119 4.04 -13.57 -13.38
C TYR A 119 5.18 -13.29 -14.36
N THR A 120 6.33 -12.83 -13.87
CA THR A 120 7.47 -12.46 -14.73
C THR A 120 8.75 -13.15 -14.22
N PRO A 121 8.84 -14.50 -14.37
CA PRO A 121 9.98 -15.30 -13.88
C PRO A 121 11.32 -14.93 -14.54
N GLU A 122 11.28 -14.38 -15.76
CA GLU A 122 12.47 -13.92 -16.50
C GLU A 122 13.12 -12.67 -15.89
N THR A 123 12.39 -11.90 -15.07
CA THR A 123 12.94 -10.73 -14.39
C THR A 123 13.53 -11.14 -13.05
N ALA A 124 14.81 -11.52 -13.04
CA ALA A 124 15.50 -11.98 -11.85
C ALA A 124 15.57 -10.92 -10.73
N VAL A 125 15.54 -11.38 -9.48
CA VAL A 125 15.85 -10.55 -8.31
C VAL A 125 17.33 -10.21 -8.30
N ASP A 126 17.65 -8.94 -8.06
CA ASP A 126 19.02 -8.46 -7.95
C ASP A 126 19.49 -8.52 -6.49
N PHE A 127 20.45 -9.41 -6.23
CA PHE A 127 21.09 -9.63 -4.93
C PHE A 127 22.46 -8.93 -4.77
N ARG A 128 22.87 -8.06 -5.70
CA ARG A 128 24.21 -7.42 -5.65
C ARG A 128 24.41 -6.48 -4.46
N SER A 129 23.35 -6.04 -3.80
CA SER A 129 23.41 -5.20 -2.60
C SER A 129 23.04 -6.01 -1.35
N SER A 130 23.41 -5.51 -0.16
CA SER A 130 23.03 -6.13 1.13
C SER A 130 21.51 -6.25 1.33
N ARG A 131 20.73 -5.54 0.51
CA ARG A 131 19.27 -5.65 0.38
C ARG A 131 18.94 -5.97 -1.07
N PHE A 132 18.19 -7.03 -1.33
CA PHE A 132 17.82 -7.37 -2.71
C PHE A 132 16.76 -6.41 -3.28
N SER A 133 16.65 -6.38 -4.60
CA SER A 133 15.65 -5.59 -5.32
C SER A 133 15.01 -6.37 -6.46
N LEU A 134 13.77 -6.02 -6.80
CA LEU A 134 13.06 -6.57 -7.94
C LEU A 134 12.55 -5.40 -8.81
N SER A 135 12.89 -5.40 -10.10
CA SER A 135 12.55 -4.30 -11.02
C SER A 135 12.91 -2.91 -10.47
N GLY A 136 14.09 -2.78 -9.86
CA GLY A 136 14.58 -1.53 -9.28
C GLY A 136 13.92 -1.13 -7.96
N VAL A 137 13.01 -1.94 -7.40
CA VAL A 137 12.39 -1.68 -6.10
C VAL A 137 13.08 -2.50 -5.03
N ALA A 138 13.70 -1.83 -4.07
CA ALA A 138 14.35 -2.47 -2.94
C ALA A 138 13.33 -3.13 -2.01
N VAL A 139 13.67 -4.30 -1.46
CA VAL A 139 12.79 -4.99 -0.50
C VAL A 139 12.46 -4.14 0.73
N THR A 140 13.32 -3.19 1.09
CA THR A 140 13.05 -2.30 2.23
C THR A 140 12.03 -1.23 1.92
N GLU A 141 11.85 -0.85 0.65
CA GLU A 141 10.68 -0.07 0.27
C GLU A 141 9.40 -0.91 0.45
N ALA A 142 9.44 -2.19 0.04
CA ALA A 142 8.31 -3.09 0.23
C ALA A 142 7.95 -3.33 1.69
N HIS A 143 8.96 -3.37 2.56
CA HIS A 143 8.80 -3.48 4.01
C HIS A 143 7.92 -2.34 4.57
N ASP A 144 8.09 -1.13 4.05
CA ASP A 144 7.45 0.08 4.56
C ASP A 144 6.02 0.27 4.07
N TRP A 145 5.60 -0.42 2.99
CA TRP A 145 4.27 -0.25 2.39
C TRP A 145 3.11 -0.42 3.38
N LEU A 146 3.19 -1.40 4.29
CA LEU A 146 2.12 -1.58 5.29
C LEU A 146 2.09 -0.41 6.29
N GLY A 147 3.25 0.07 6.74
CA GLY A 147 3.32 1.26 7.59
C GLY A 147 2.74 2.48 6.88
N GLU A 148 3.00 2.62 5.58
CA GLU A 148 2.40 3.69 4.79
C GLU A 148 0.87 3.58 4.71
N ALA A 149 0.34 2.37 4.53
CA ALA A 149 -1.08 2.06 4.48
C ALA A 149 -1.78 2.32 5.82
N THR A 150 -1.17 1.91 6.94
CA THR A 150 -1.73 2.14 8.28
C THR A 150 -1.86 3.63 8.57
N LEU A 151 -0.83 4.43 8.27
CA LEU A 151 -0.87 5.87 8.44
C LEU A 151 -1.93 6.53 7.53
N TRP A 152 -2.00 6.10 6.26
CA TRP A 152 -3.04 6.57 5.34
C TRP A 152 -4.45 6.24 5.87
N ALA A 153 -4.67 5.00 6.33
CA ALA A 153 -5.95 4.52 6.80
C ALA A 153 -6.42 5.30 8.04
N SER A 154 -5.53 5.57 9.00
CA SER A 154 -5.86 6.37 10.19
C SER A 154 -6.38 7.75 9.80
N LEU A 155 -5.58 8.52 9.05
CA LEU A 155 -5.92 9.89 8.64
C LEU A 155 -7.22 9.92 7.83
N LEU A 156 -7.42 8.96 6.94
CA LEU A 156 -8.62 8.89 6.12
C LEU A 156 -9.86 8.62 6.96
N LEU A 157 -9.80 7.63 7.86
CA LEU A 157 -10.93 7.25 8.71
C LEU A 157 -11.26 8.34 9.73
N ASP A 158 -10.25 9.07 10.22
CA ASP A 158 -10.46 10.22 11.11
C ASP A 158 -11.26 11.31 10.41
N VAL A 159 -10.87 11.69 9.18
CA VAL A 159 -11.60 12.71 8.38
C VAL A 159 -13.01 12.24 8.02
N ILE A 160 -13.17 10.99 7.59
CA ILE A 160 -14.49 10.46 7.19
C ILE A 160 -15.45 10.36 8.38
N ARG A 161 -14.97 10.07 9.59
CA ARG A 161 -15.82 10.09 10.79
C ARG A 161 -16.45 11.46 11.06
N GLN A 162 -15.76 12.55 10.71
CA GLN A 162 -16.28 13.92 10.85
C GLN A 162 -17.36 14.27 9.81
N GLU A 163 -17.58 13.44 8.78
CA GLU A 163 -18.64 13.68 7.80
C GLU A 163 -20.06 13.54 8.41
N ASN A 164 -20.18 12.64 9.39
CA ASN A 164 -21.44 12.27 10.06
C ASN A 164 -21.58 12.88 11.47
N ALA A 165 -20.60 13.65 11.92
CA ALA A 165 -20.67 14.44 13.16
C ALA A 165 -21.36 15.78 12.88
#